data_AF-A0A374V0N8-F1
#
_entry.id   AF-A0A374V0N8-F1
#
_cell.length_a   1.000
_cell.length_b   1.000
_cell.length_c   1.000
_cell.angle_alpha   90.00
_cell.angle_beta   90.00
_cell.angle_gamma   90.00
#
_symmetry.space_group_name_H-M   'P 1'
#
loop_
_entity.id
_entity.type
_entity.pdbx_description
1 polymer ?
#
loop_
_entity_poly.entity_id
_entity_poly.type
_entity_poly.pdbx_seq_one_letter_code
_entity_poly.pdbx_strand_id
1 'polypeptide(L)'
;MLQEAILKFRSSGPILLPAIIDNYWLGEIKTYEDYAVLPYEVHEPQPLEKVLDMFEMNADLAILYHIVPSSATAYGHECCAYCYPVTERMFKINCKTHTDGLIHELYVTIYNSIEVMSADIFEDLRLHERRGKFIEKREHVQIMNDFNCGL
;
A
#
# COMPACT_ATOMS: atom_id res chain seq x y z
N MET A 1 10.66 13.17 -12.62
CA MET A 1 9.37 12.46 -12.71
C MET A 1 9.37 11.24 -11.78
N LEU A 2 9.69 10.00 -12.20
CA LEU A 2 9.66 8.83 -11.28
C LEU A 2 10.78 8.81 -10.22
N GLN A 3 12.03 9.06 -10.62
CA GLN A 3 13.16 9.09 -9.66
C GLN A 3 12.99 10.17 -8.58
N GLU A 4 12.38 11.31 -8.93
CA GLU A 4 12.06 12.36 -7.99
C GLU A 4 10.94 11.94 -7.03
N ALA A 5 9.90 11.25 -7.52
CA ALA A 5 8.85 10.69 -6.69
C ALA A 5 9.42 9.65 -5.69
N ILE A 6 10.36 8.81 -6.12
CA ILE A 6 11.08 7.87 -5.25
C ILE A 6 11.84 8.64 -4.16
N LEU A 7 12.58 9.70 -4.50
CA LEU A 7 13.31 10.51 -3.52
C LEU A 7 12.37 11.22 -2.52
N LYS A 8 11.26 11.78 -3.01
CA LYS A 8 10.21 12.37 -2.17
C LYS A 8 9.60 11.34 -1.22
N PHE A 9 9.31 10.14 -1.71
CA PHE A 9 8.81 9.06 -0.87
C PHE A 9 9.85 8.63 0.16
N ARG A 10 11.11 8.40 -0.22
CA ARG A 10 12.17 8.04 0.73
C ARG A 10 12.36 9.10 1.82
N SER A 11 12.06 10.36 1.53
CA SER A 11 12.13 11.43 2.53
C SER A 11 10.91 11.48 3.45
N SER A 12 9.72 11.12 2.97
CA SER A 12 8.45 11.27 3.70
C SER A 12 7.86 9.98 4.25
N GLY A 13 8.12 8.83 3.62
CA GLY A 13 7.63 7.49 4.01
C GLY A 13 7.96 7.13 5.45
N PRO A 14 9.23 7.27 5.91
CA PRO A 14 9.58 7.04 7.31
C PRO A 14 8.90 7.99 8.30
N ILE A 15 8.42 9.15 7.85
CA ILE A 15 7.67 10.10 8.69
C ILE A 15 6.19 9.69 8.74
N LEU A 16 5.65 9.22 7.61
CA LEU A 16 4.25 8.79 7.50
C LEU A 16 3.97 7.52 8.30
N LEU A 17 4.89 6.55 8.25
CA LEU A 17 4.71 5.22 8.85
C LEU A 17 6.02 4.72 9.49
N PRO A 18 6.54 5.41 10.53
CA PRO A 18 7.86 5.16 11.11
C PRO A 18 8.05 3.74 11.67
N ALA A 19 6.97 3.05 12.03
CA ALA A 19 7.05 1.70 12.59
C ALA A 19 7.26 0.60 11.53
N ILE A 20 6.99 0.89 10.26
CA ILE A 20 7.03 -0.10 9.17
C ILE A 20 7.79 0.36 7.93
N ILE A 21 8.20 1.64 7.86
CA ILE A 21 9.00 2.21 6.78
C ILE A 21 10.27 2.82 7.34
N ASP A 22 11.41 2.23 6.99
CA ASP A 22 12.75 2.77 7.29
C ASP A 22 13.66 2.53 6.08
N ASN A 23 14.31 3.59 5.59
CA ASN A 23 15.24 3.51 4.46
C ASN A 23 16.46 2.63 4.72
N TYR A 24 16.81 2.36 5.98
CA TYR A 24 17.87 1.41 6.31
C TYR A 24 17.52 -0.01 5.86
N TRP A 25 16.22 -0.37 5.92
CA TRP A 25 15.68 -1.69 5.57
C TRP A 25 15.06 -1.74 4.17
N LEU A 26 15.40 -0.77 3.31
CA LEU A 26 14.99 -0.73 1.91
C LEU A 26 15.83 -1.74 1.09
N GLY A 27 15.15 -2.71 0.48
CA GLY A 27 15.76 -3.65 -0.44
C GLY A 27 16.00 -3.06 -1.84
N GLU A 28 16.35 -3.94 -2.79
CA GLU A 28 16.60 -3.53 -4.18
C GLU A 28 15.32 -2.98 -4.84
N ILE A 29 15.39 -1.71 -5.29
CA ILE A 29 14.29 -1.04 -5.98
C ILE A 29 14.13 -1.61 -7.38
N LYS A 30 12.93 -2.12 -7.69
CA LYS A 30 12.57 -2.58 -9.04
C LYS A 30 11.91 -1.43 -9.79
N THR A 31 12.56 -0.93 -10.83
CA THR A 31 12.05 0.19 -11.64
C THR A 31 11.50 -0.32 -12.97
N TYR A 32 10.33 0.19 -13.36
CA TYR A 32 9.67 -0.03 -14.64
C TYR A 32 9.51 1.33 -15.35
N GLU A 33 8.84 1.34 -16.51
CA GLU A 33 8.62 2.55 -17.29
C GLU A 33 7.85 3.61 -16.49
N ASP A 34 6.73 3.21 -15.88
CA ASP A 34 5.81 4.15 -15.23
C ASP A 34 5.73 4.06 -13.71
N TYR A 35 6.36 3.05 -13.12
CA TYR A 35 6.30 2.84 -11.67
C TYR A 35 7.57 2.16 -11.15
N ALA A 36 7.76 2.20 -9.84
CA ALA A 36 8.81 1.47 -9.15
C ALA A 36 8.25 0.79 -7.90
N VAL A 37 8.79 -0.38 -7.58
CA VAL A 37 8.45 -1.12 -6.36
C VAL A 37 9.63 -1.08 -5.41
N LEU A 38 9.38 -0.58 -4.20
CA LEU A 38 10.33 -0.48 -3.11
C LEU A 38 9.96 -1.51 -2.05
N PRO A 39 10.70 -2.63 -1.95
CA PRO A 39 10.51 -3.59 -0.87
C PRO A 39 11.13 -3.06 0.42
N TYR A 40 10.40 -3.12 1.53
CA TYR A 40 10.91 -2.80 2.87
C TYR A 40 10.80 -4.03 3.77
N GLU A 41 11.88 -4.35 4.46
CA GLU A 41 11.83 -5.24 5.61
C GLU A 41 11.30 -4.46 6.82
N VAL A 42 10.38 -5.07 7.56
CA VAL A 42 9.79 -4.53 8.77
C VAL A 42 10.61 -5.04 9.96
N HIS A 43 11.57 -4.23 10.40
CA HIS A 43 12.54 -4.61 11.45
C HIS A 43 11.90 -5.19 12.70
N GLU A 44 10.77 -4.62 13.13
CA GLU A 44 9.93 -5.17 14.19
C GLU A 44 8.62 -5.65 13.55
N PRO A 45 8.48 -6.95 13.24
CA PRO A 45 7.31 -7.47 12.54
C PRO A 45 6.00 -7.08 13.25
N GLN A 46 5.03 -6.61 12.48
CA GLN A 46 3.79 -6.05 13.02
C GLN A 46 2.59 -6.98 12.76
N PRO A 47 1.65 -7.13 13.71
CA PRO A 47 0.35 -7.74 13.42
C PRO A 47 -0.40 -6.95 12.35
N LEU A 48 -1.19 -7.64 11.51
CA LEU A 48 -1.99 -7.01 10.46
C LEU A 48 -2.89 -5.88 10.98
N GLU A 49 -3.61 -6.13 12.08
CA GLU A 49 -4.53 -5.16 12.68
C GLU A 49 -3.80 -3.86 13.06
N LYS A 50 -2.58 -3.96 13.59
CA LYS A 50 -1.78 -2.80 13.95
C LYS A 50 -1.32 -2.01 12.71
N VAL A 51 -1.10 -2.69 11.58
CA VAL A 51 -0.78 -2.01 10.31
C VAL A 51 -2.03 -1.33 9.72
N LEU A 52 -3.20 -1.95 9.82
CA LEU A 52 -4.47 -1.32 9.45
C LEU A 52 -4.73 -0.08 10.31
N ASP A 53 -4.57 -0.17 11.64
CA ASP A 53 -4.67 0.98 12.55
C ASP A 53 -3.74 2.13 12.13
N MET A 54 -2.50 1.82 11.76
CA MET A 54 -1.55 2.83 11.26
C MET A 54 -2.01 3.49 9.97
N PHE A 55 -2.64 2.73 9.06
CA PHE A 55 -3.22 3.27 7.84
C PHE A 55 -4.42 4.15 8.13
N GLU A 56 -5.35 3.72 9.00
CA GLU A 56 -6.53 4.49 9.38
C GLU A 56 -6.17 5.80 10.10
N MET A 57 -5.15 5.78 10.96
CA MET A 57 -4.70 6.96 11.70
C MET A 57 -3.96 7.97 10.81
N ASN A 58 -3.50 7.57 9.63
CA ASN A 58 -2.79 8.45 8.72
C ASN A 58 -3.76 9.16 7.78
N ALA A 59 -3.93 10.48 7.96
CA ALA A 59 -4.88 11.30 7.21
C ALA A 59 -4.61 11.33 5.68
N ASP A 60 -3.41 10.95 5.26
CA ASP A 60 -3.02 10.93 3.85
C ASP A 60 -3.29 9.60 3.16
N LEU A 61 -3.75 8.57 3.89
CA LEU A 61 -3.95 7.22 3.37
C LEU A 61 -5.43 6.82 3.33
N ALA A 62 -5.79 6.05 2.31
CA ALA A 62 -7.03 5.32 2.21
C ALA A 62 -6.72 3.82 2.18
N ILE A 63 -7.38 3.04 3.05
CA ILE A 63 -7.35 1.58 2.91
C ILE A 63 -8.11 1.21 1.62
N LEU A 64 -7.46 0.45 0.76
CA LEU A 64 -8.04 -0.11 -0.46
C LEU A 64 -8.78 -1.40 -0.15
N TYR A 65 -8.12 -2.29 0.58
CA TYR A 65 -8.70 -3.57 0.99
C TYR A 65 -7.97 -4.19 2.18
N HIS A 66 -8.69 -5.08 2.86
CA HIS A 66 -8.18 -6.17 3.69
C HIS A 66 -8.84 -7.45 3.20
N ILE A 67 -8.03 -8.39 2.69
CA ILE A 67 -8.49 -9.69 2.19
C ILE A 67 -7.90 -10.85 2.99
N VAL A 68 -8.73 -11.84 3.28
CA VAL A 68 -8.33 -13.07 3.95
C VAL A 68 -8.49 -14.27 3.02
N PRO A 69 -7.51 -15.19 2.95
CA PRO A 69 -7.63 -16.42 2.16
C PRO A 69 -8.65 -17.37 2.79
N SER A 70 -8.74 -17.37 4.13
CA SER A 70 -9.74 -18.07 4.92
C SER A 70 -9.81 -17.41 6.31
N SER A 71 -10.99 -17.37 6.91
CA SER A 71 -11.18 -16.85 8.28
C SER A 71 -10.61 -17.77 9.37
N ALA A 72 -10.05 -18.93 9.00
CA ALA A 72 -9.52 -19.93 9.94
C ALA A 72 -8.00 -19.85 10.15
N THR A 73 -7.30 -18.94 9.46
CA THR A 73 -5.83 -18.79 9.53
C THR A 73 -5.49 -17.32 9.68
N ALA A 74 -4.40 -16.98 10.36
CA ALA A 74 -3.81 -15.64 10.37
C ALA A 74 -2.73 -15.44 9.28
N TYR A 75 -2.30 -16.53 8.63
CA TYR A 75 -1.34 -16.51 7.53
C TYR A 75 -2.01 -16.16 6.20
N GLY A 76 -1.28 -15.38 5.38
CA GLY A 76 -1.64 -15.07 4.01
C GLY A 76 -2.74 -14.02 3.87
N HIS A 77 -3.09 -13.34 4.98
CA HIS A 77 -3.90 -12.13 4.95
C HIS A 77 -3.12 -11.03 4.25
N GLU A 78 -3.80 -10.28 3.40
CA GLU A 78 -3.22 -9.20 2.61
C GLU A 78 -4.02 -7.92 2.86
N CYS A 79 -3.33 -6.79 3.00
CA CYS A 79 -3.97 -5.48 3.00
C CYS A 79 -3.23 -4.52 2.10
N CYS A 80 -3.96 -3.53 1.61
CA CYS A 80 -3.41 -2.48 0.79
C CYS A 80 -3.99 -1.13 1.21
N ALA A 81 -3.13 -0.11 1.27
CA ALA A 81 -3.53 1.28 1.39
C ALA A 81 -2.86 2.11 0.30
N TYR A 82 -3.51 3.18 -0.14
CA TYR A 82 -2.94 4.13 -1.10
C TYR A 82 -2.99 5.55 -0.58
N CYS A 83 -2.06 6.37 -1.03
CA CYS A 83 -2.04 7.78 -0.68
C CYS A 83 -3.10 8.55 -1.45
N TYR A 84 -3.85 9.43 -0.79
CA TYR A 84 -4.82 10.26 -1.47
C TYR A 84 -4.14 11.08 -2.57
N PRO A 85 -4.65 11.06 -3.82
CA PRO A 85 -4.04 11.78 -4.95
C PRO A 85 -3.88 13.28 -4.73
N VAL A 86 -4.76 13.90 -3.94
CA VAL A 86 -4.71 15.33 -3.56
C VAL A 86 -3.40 15.72 -2.85
N THR A 87 -2.67 14.76 -2.28
CA THR A 87 -1.38 15.01 -1.62
C THR A 87 -0.20 15.14 -2.60
N GLU A 88 -0.46 14.99 -3.91
CA GLU A 88 0.54 14.95 -4.99
C GLU A 88 1.60 13.84 -4.83
N ARG A 89 1.34 12.86 -3.95
CA ARG A 89 2.16 11.66 -3.78
C ARG A 89 1.39 10.46 -4.31
N MET A 90 1.95 9.82 -5.33
CA MET A 90 1.30 8.71 -6.01
C MET A 90 1.96 7.40 -5.56
N PHE A 91 1.44 6.81 -4.49
CA PHE A 91 1.92 5.51 -4.03
C PHE A 91 0.82 4.64 -3.40
N LYS A 92 1.04 3.33 -3.43
CA LYS A 92 0.33 2.35 -2.59
C LYS A 92 1.30 1.50 -1.78
N ILE A 93 0.79 0.89 -0.73
CA ILE A 93 1.51 0.01 0.18
C ILE A 93 0.74 -1.30 0.23
N ASN A 94 1.39 -2.40 -0.15
CA ASN A 94 0.86 -3.74 -0.03
C ASN A 94 1.59 -4.48 1.10
N CYS A 95 0.83 -5.09 1.99
CA CYS A 95 1.34 -5.88 3.10
C CYS A 95 0.75 -7.28 3.07
N LYS A 96 1.52 -8.26 3.54
CA LYS A 96 1.08 -9.65 3.66
C LYS A 96 1.62 -10.28 4.93
N THR A 97 0.76 -11.03 5.62
CA THR A 97 1.17 -11.81 6.79
C THR A 97 1.96 -13.05 6.39
N HIS A 98 3.07 -13.28 7.09
CA HIS A 98 3.86 -14.50 7.04
C HIS A 98 3.22 -15.61 7.89
N THR A 99 3.83 -16.79 7.93
CA THR A 99 3.29 -18.00 8.57
C THR A 99 3.02 -17.86 10.08
N ASP A 100 3.66 -16.90 10.73
CA ASP A 100 3.46 -16.55 12.14
C ASP A 100 2.33 -15.52 12.36
N GLY A 101 1.67 -15.07 11.29
CA GLY A 101 0.61 -14.07 11.32
C GLY A 101 1.10 -12.63 11.40
N LEU A 102 2.41 -12.38 11.25
CA LEU A 102 3.00 -11.04 11.30
C LEU A 102 3.43 -10.57 9.90
N ILE A 103 3.50 -9.25 9.72
CA ILE A 103 4.04 -8.61 8.52
C ILE A 103 5.53 -8.38 8.75
N HIS A 104 6.35 -9.10 8.00
CA HIS A 104 7.83 -8.98 7.99
C HIS A 104 8.33 -8.13 6.82
N GLU A 105 7.51 -7.96 5.79
CA GLU A 105 7.85 -7.20 4.60
C GLU A 105 6.62 -6.46 4.07
N LEU A 106 6.86 -5.30 3.48
CA LEU A 106 5.86 -4.57 2.72
C LEU A 106 6.44 -4.07 1.40
N TYR A 107 5.55 -3.78 0.46
CA TYR A 107 5.92 -3.32 -0.86
C TYR A 107 5.25 -1.99 -1.12
N VAL A 108 6.07 -0.95 -1.29
CA VAL A 108 5.57 0.36 -1.71
C VAL A 108 5.70 0.47 -3.22
N THR A 109 4.59 0.68 -3.92
CA THR A 109 4.62 1.00 -5.35
C THR A 109 4.50 2.50 -5.52
N ILE A 110 5.49 3.13 -6.18
CA ILE A 110 5.52 4.55 -6.53
C ILE A 110 5.17 4.69 -8.00
N TYR A 111 4.20 5.54 -8.33
CA TYR A 111 3.77 5.78 -9.71
C TYR A 111 4.27 7.13 -10.22
N ASN A 112 4.47 7.22 -11.53
CA ASN A 112 4.86 8.47 -12.19
C ASN A 112 3.68 9.43 -12.42
N SER A 113 2.44 8.93 -12.41
CA SER A 113 1.22 9.69 -12.69
C SER A 113 0.00 9.14 -11.94
N ILE A 114 -1.02 9.98 -11.79
CA ILE A 114 -2.31 9.65 -11.17
C ILE A 114 -3.06 8.61 -12.01
N GLU A 115 -2.97 8.71 -13.33
CA GLU A 115 -3.62 7.78 -14.27
C GLU A 115 -3.09 6.36 -14.11
N VAL A 116 -1.77 6.20 -13.99
CA VAL A 116 -1.13 4.89 -13.78
C VAL A 116 -1.52 4.32 -12.42
N MET A 117 -1.49 5.14 -11.37
CA MET A 117 -1.92 4.74 -10.03
C MET A 117 -3.39 4.31 -9.99
N SER A 118 -4.29 5.08 -10.61
CA SER A 118 -5.71 4.79 -10.67
C SER A 118 -5.98 3.47 -11.38
N ALA A 119 -5.38 3.27 -12.56
CA ALA A 119 -5.51 2.04 -13.33
C ALA A 119 -5.03 0.81 -12.54
N ASP A 120 -3.89 0.93 -11.86
CA ASP A 120 -3.32 -0.15 -11.06
C ASP A 120 -4.18 -0.47 -9.82
N ILE A 121 -4.74 0.54 -9.13
CA ILE A 121 -5.63 0.33 -7.98
C ILE A 121 -6.88 -0.47 -8.36
N PHE A 122 -7.53 -0.12 -9.47
CA PHE A 122 -8.70 -0.85 -9.95
C PHE A 122 -8.36 -2.27 -10.39
N GLU A 123 -7.22 -2.46 -11.06
CA GLU A 123 -6.76 -3.79 -11.47
C GLU A 123 -6.40 -4.66 -10.26
N ASP A 124 -5.73 -4.10 -9.25
CA ASP A 124 -5.36 -4.80 -8.02
C ASP A 124 -6.61 -5.34 -7.29
N LEU A 125 -7.64 -4.50 -7.12
CA LEU A 125 -8.93 -4.95 -6.57
C LEU A 125 -9.56 -6.07 -7.39
N ARG A 126 -9.61 -5.92 -8.72
CA ARG A 126 -10.20 -6.90 -9.64
C ARG A 126 -9.49 -8.26 -9.56
N LEU A 127 -8.16 -8.27 -9.37
CA LEU A 127 -7.39 -9.50 -9.20
C LEU A 127 -7.69 -10.18 -7.86
N HIS A 128 -7.92 -9.41 -6.80
CA HIS A 128 -8.22 -9.91 -5.46
C HIS A 128 -9.65 -10.44 -5.29
N GLU A 129 -10.62 -9.95 -6.06
CA GLU A 129 -11.99 -10.50 -6.12
C GLU A 129 -12.06 -12.00 -6.43
N ARG A 130 -10.99 -12.55 -7.03
CA ARG A 130 -10.91 -13.98 -7.40
C ARG A 130 -10.11 -14.83 -6.42
N ARG A 131 -9.52 -14.25 -5.37
CA ARG A 131 -8.46 -14.90 -4.54
C ARG A 131 -8.81 -15.09 -3.07
N GLY A 132 -9.83 -14.42 -2.55
CA GLY A 132 -10.18 -14.51 -1.13
C GLY A 132 -11.47 -13.76 -0.77
N LYS A 133 -11.70 -13.60 0.54
CA LYS A 133 -12.85 -12.85 1.07
C LYS A 133 -12.38 -11.48 1.57
N PHE A 134 -12.99 -10.41 1.07
CA PHE A 134 -12.80 -9.08 1.63
C PHE A 134 -13.43 -8.97 3.02
N ILE A 135 -12.63 -8.52 3.98
CA ILE A 135 -13.10 -8.03 5.28
C ILE A 135 -13.42 -6.54 5.16
N GLU A 136 -12.53 -5.82 4.49
CA GLU A 136 -12.73 -4.44 4.08
C GLU A 136 -12.43 -4.31 2.59
N LYS A 137 -13.23 -3.50 1.90
CA LYS A 137 -13.04 -3.15 0.49
C LYS A 137 -13.53 -1.74 0.27
N ARG A 138 -12.68 -0.89 -0.30
CA ARG A 138 -13.09 0.44 -0.74
C ARG A 138 -13.94 0.32 -2.00
N GLU A 139 -15.08 1.00 -2.01
CA GLU A 139 -16.02 0.95 -3.11
C GLU A 139 -15.48 1.72 -4.33
N HIS A 140 -15.82 1.24 -5.54
CA HIS A 140 -15.39 1.89 -6.79
C HIS A 140 -15.73 3.39 -6.82
N VAL A 141 -16.91 3.77 -6.31
CA VAL A 141 -17.33 5.18 -6.25
C VAL A 141 -16.48 6.01 -5.30
N GLN A 142 -16.02 5.44 -4.18
CA GLN A 142 -15.15 6.12 -3.24
C GLN A 142 -13.77 6.35 -3.86
N ILE A 143 -13.23 5.32 -4.52
CA ILE A 143 -11.96 5.44 -5.25
C ILE A 143 -12.07 6.52 -6.33
N MET A 144 -13.12 6.49 -7.16
CA MET A 144 -13.32 7.54 -8.17
C MET A 144 -13.37 8.95 -7.55
N ASN A 145 -14.05 9.12 -6.41
CA ASN A 145 -14.12 10.41 -5.74
C ASN A 145 -12.74 10.86 -5.23
N ASP A 146 -11.95 9.96 -4.63
CA ASP A 146 -10.61 10.30 -4.13
C ASP A 146 -9.67 10.80 -5.23
N PHE A 147 -9.81 10.24 -6.43
CA PHE A 147 -9.03 10.61 -7.61
C PHE A 147 -9.58 11.86 -8.33
N ASN A 148 -10.88 12.13 -8.20
CA ASN A 148 -11.52 13.31 -8.79
C ASN A 148 -11.42 14.57 -7.91
N CYS A 149 -11.18 14.44 -6.61
CA CYS A 149 -11.05 15.58 -5.69
C CYS A 149 -9.77 16.44 -5.91
N GLY A 150 -8.92 16.10 -6.88
CA GLY A 150 -7.75 16.87 -7.29
C GLY A 150 -7.90 17.66 -8.60
N LEU A 151 -9.10 17.70 -9.19
CA LEU A 151 -9.47 18.49 -10.38
C LEU A 151 -10.34 19.70 -10.04
#